data_AF-A0A522DZK7-F1
#
_entry.id   AF-A0A522DZK7-F1
#
_cell.length_a   1.000
_cell.length_b   1.000
_cell.length_c   1.000
_cell.angle_alpha   90.00
_cell.angle_beta   90.00
_cell.angle_gamma   90.00
#
_symmetry.space_group_name_H-M   'P 1'
#
loop_
_entity.id
_entity.type
_entity.pdbx_description
1 polymer ?
#
loop_
_entity_poly.entity_id
_entity_poly.type
_entity_poly.pdbx_seq_one_letter_code
_entity_poly.pdbx_strand_id
1 'polypeptide(L)'
;MNLSFLKNIDWWQIAFYAFATVTVIQIFYYLWFFSRVALYKPKKKTRSQHHPVSVIVCARDEDENIARNLPGVLVQSYPSTYEVIVVNDNSVDDSKYILQELKKTFKDRLHIVELTQEAKLINGKKYPLSIGIKEANHEVLLLTDADCVPASEHWVEKMQEAYDDKIEIVLGYGAYHKAPGLLNKLIRFETFHSALQYLSYALAGIPYMGVGRNLSYKKVVFFRHKGFSSINHLPGGDDDLFINKAATKNNIAVLIDKDATTLSMPKRKWNDWLKQKTRHYSTARYYKPVHKLLLGLYSASQFLFYPLFIIAALLFSWKLSLVFF
;
A
#
# COMPACT_ATOMS: atom_id res chain seq x y z
N MET A 1 29.01 36.70 10.36
CA MET A 1 29.44 35.39 9.81
C MET A 1 30.21 35.69 8.53
N ASN A 2 31.55 35.54 8.55
CA ASN A 2 32.42 35.98 7.45
C ASN A 2 32.31 34.95 6.30
N LEU A 3 31.57 35.29 5.24
CA LEU A 3 31.32 34.42 4.08
C LEU A 3 32.53 34.32 3.11
N SER A 4 33.73 34.75 3.53
CA SER A 4 34.94 34.76 2.71
C SER A 4 35.39 33.38 2.25
N PHE A 5 35.02 32.31 2.96
CA PHE A 5 35.26 30.93 2.53
C PHE A 5 34.53 30.56 1.23
N LEU A 6 33.33 31.11 0.98
CA LEU A 6 32.57 30.83 -0.24
C LEU A 6 33.20 31.43 -1.51
N LYS A 7 34.10 32.41 -1.39
CA LYS A 7 34.78 33.03 -2.54
C LYS A 7 35.86 32.13 -3.17
N ASN A 8 36.29 31.06 -2.48
CA ASN A 8 37.39 30.19 -2.92
C ASN A 8 36.93 28.76 -3.26
N ILE A 9 35.62 28.52 -3.41
CA ILE A 9 35.10 27.20 -3.77
C ILE A 9 34.84 27.15 -5.26
N ASP A 10 35.62 26.33 -5.95
CA ASP A 10 35.38 26.05 -7.36
C ASP A 10 34.10 25.23 -7.56
N TRP A 11 33.44 25.42 -8.70
CA TRP A 11 32.15 24.77 -8.98
C TRP A 11 32.23 23.23 -8.98
N TRP A 12 33.38 22.62 -9.29
CA TRP A 12 33.58 21.17 -9.19
C TRP A 12 33.62 20.66 -7.74
N GLN A 13 34.11 21.47 -6.80
CA GLN A 13 34.03 21.16 -5.37
C GLN A 13 32.57 21.20 -4.90
N ILE A 14 31.79 22.18 -5.38
CA ILE A 14 30.35 22.25 -5.11
C ILE A 14 29.64 20.98 -5.59
N ALA A 15 29.95 20.51 -6.80
CA ALA A 15 29.38 19.27 -7.33
C ALA A 15 29.74 18.04 -6.48
N PHE A 16 30.99 17.93 -6.03
CA PHE A 16 31.41 16.86 -5.11
C PHE A 16 30.71 16.94 -3.75
N TYR A 17 30.58 18.13 -3.14
CA TYR A 17 29.85 18.28 -1.88
C TYR A 17 28.36 17.98 -2.02
N ALA A 18 27.76 18.33 -3.17
CA ALA A 18 26.39 17.95 -3.49
C ALA A 18 26.25 16.42 -3.62
N PHE A 19 27.18 15.76 -4.32
CA PHE A 19 27.22 14.30 -4.41
C PHE A 19 27.31 13.66 -3.02
N ALA A 20 28.29 14.06 -2.21
CA ALA A 20 28.46 13.56 -0.85
C ALA A 20 27.20 13.78 0.02
N THR A 21 26.56 14.94 -0.10
CA THR A 21 25.31 15.25 0.62
C THR A 21 24.19 14.30 0.20
N VAL A 22 24.03 14.06 -1.10
CA VAL A 22 23.04 13.11 -1.63
C VAL A 22 23.32 11.69 -1.16
N THR A 23 24.59 11.25 -1.15
CA THR A 23 25.00 9.95 -0.59
C THR A 23 24.61 9.83 0.88
N VAL A 24 24.92 10.85 1.70
CA VAL A 24 24.57 10.85 3.14
C VAL A 24 23.06 10.78 3.34
N ILE A 25 22.27 11.50 2.52
CA ILE A 25 20.80 11.41 2.56
C ILE A 25 20.35 9.97 2.26
N GLN A 26 20.88 9.34 1.22
CA GLN A 26 20.52 7.96 0.89
C GLN A 26 20.91 6.98 1.99
N ILE A 27 22.14 7.08 2.53
CA ILE A 27 22.60 6.27 3.66
C ILE A 27 21.66 6.44 4.85
N PHE A 28 21.23 7.67 5.16
CA PHE A 28 20.23 7.91 6.20
C PHE A 28 18.92 7.16 5.91
N TYR A 29 18.39 7.19 4.68
CA TYR A 29 17.20 6.42 4.33
C TYR A 29 17.39 4.91 4.51
N TYR A 30 18.51 4.36 4.06
CA TYR A 30 18.80 2.93 4.20
C TYR A 30 18.97 2.51 5.66
N LEU A 31 19.77 3.26 6.44
CA LEU A 31 20.10 2.92 7.82
C LEU A 31 18.98 3.24 8.81
N TRP A 32 18.25 4.33 8.59
CA TRP A 32 17.13 4.71 9.45
C TRP A 32 15.86 3.98 9.01
N PHE A 33 15.32 4.27 7.83
CA PHE A 33 14.01 3.74 7.44
C PHE A 33 14.10 2.27 7.02
N PHE A 34 14.84 1.95 5.97
CA PHE A 34 14.73 0.64 5.30
C PHE A 34 15.31 -0.52 6.12
N SER A 35 16.30 -0.26 6.97
CA SER A 35 16.82 -1.24 7.93
C SER A 35 15.74 -1.80 8.85
N ARG A 36 14.70 -1.02 9.18
CA ARG A 36 13.58 -1.46 10.03
C ARG A 36 12.76 -2.57 9.38
N VAL A 37 12.62 -2.52 8.05
CA VAL A 37 11.96 -3.58 7.28
C VAL A 37 12.89 -4.79 7.14
N ALA A 38 14.17 -4.56 6.82
CA ALA A 38 15.14 -5.64 6.67
C ALA A 38 15.38 -6.44 7.97
N LEU A 39 15.31 -5.76 9.12
CA LEU A 39 15.49 -6.33 10.46
C LEU A 39 14.15 -6.63 11.15
N TYR A 40 13.03 -6.50 10.44
CA TYR A 40 11.71 -6.74 11.00
C TYR A 40 11.59 -8.20 11.47
N LYS A 41 11.14 -8.37 12.72
CA LYS A 41 10.76 -9.66 13.26
C LYS A 41 9.34 -9.53 13.82
N PRO A 42 8.38 -10.35 13.36
CA PRO A 42 7.04 -10.32 13.91
C PRO A 42 7.12 -10.64 15.41
N LYS A 43 6.47 -9.81 16.22
CA LYS A 43 6.39 -10.05 17.66
C LYS A 43 5.50 -11.27 17.89
N LYS A 44 6.04 -12.32 18.51
CA LYS A 44 5.23 -13.44 18.98
C LYS A 44 4.28 -12.92 20.07
N LYS A 45 2.98 -13.04 19.85
CA LYS A 45 2.00 -12.70 20.87
C LYS A 45 1.93 -13.79 21.93
N THR A 46 1.89 -13.36 23.19
CA THR A 46 1.70 -14.24 24.33
C THR A 46 0.24 -14.71 24.45
N ARG A 47 -0.71 -13.95 23.89
CA ARG A 47 -2.13 -14.29 23.77
C ARG A 47 -2.61 -13.98 22.37
N SER A 48 -3.19 -14.98 21.72
CA SER A 48 -3.95 -14.74 20.49
C SER A 48 -5.32 -14.17 20.86
N GLN A 49 -5.70 -13.05 20.27
CA GLN A 49 -7.07 -12.58 20.24
C GLN A 49 -7.59 -12.95 18.87
N HIS A 50 -8.74 -13.63 18.73
CA HIS A 50 -9.34 -13.96 17.45
C HIS A 50 -10.66 -13.21 17.27
N HIS A 51 -10.57 -11.90 17.02
CA HIS A 51 -11.75 -11.05 16.81
C HIS A 51 -12.47 -11.43 15.52
N PRO A 52 -13.80 -11.42 15.48
CA PRO A 52 -14.52 -11.59 14.22
C PRO A 52 -14.06 -10.59 13.14
N VAL A 53 -13.96 -11.03 11.88
CA VAL A 53 -13.42 -10.23 10.76
C VAL A 53 -14.41 -10.13 9.61
N SER A 54 -14.63 -8.93 9.09
CA SER A 54 -15.34 -8.72 7.82
C SER A 54 -14.33 -8.42 6.72
N VAL A 55 -14.22 -9.32 5.75
CA VAL A 55 -13.42 -9.10 4.54
C VAL A 55 -14.28 -8.36 3.52
N ILE A 56 -13.77 -7.26 2.96
CA ILE A 56 -14.51 -6.44 1.99
C ILE A 56 -13.77 -6.48 0.67
N VAL A 57 -14.51 -6.85 -0.38
CA VAL A 57 -14.04 -6.92 -1.76
C VAL A 57 -14.96 -6.07 -2.63
N CYS A 58 -14.41 -5.09 -3.33
CA CYS A 58 -15.16 -4.33 -4.33
C CYS A 58 -14.84 -4.87 -5.73
N ALA A 59 -15.87 -5.06 -6.54
CA ALA A 59 -15.75 -5.58 -7.89
C ALA A 59 -16.58 -4.73 -8.85
N ARG A 60 -16.04 -4.45 -10.03
CA ARG A 60 -16.76 -3.82 -11.15
C ARG A 60 -16.20 -4.37 -12.45
N ASP A 61 -17.00 -5.13 -13.17
CA ASP A 61 -16.58 -5.83 -14.39
C ASP A 61 -15.35 -6.73 -14.13
N GLU A 62 -15.46 -7.61 -13.13
CA GLU A 62 -14.35 -8.44 -12.61
C GLU A 62 -14.70 -9.95 -12.63
N ASP A 63 -15.54 -10.41 -13.55
CA ASP A 63 -16.02 -11.79 -13.64
C ASP A 63 -14.92 -12.87 -13.57
N GLU A 64 -13.88 -12.75 -14.41
CA GLU A 64 -12.72 -13.65 -14.45
C GLU A 64 -11.94 -13.63 -13.12
N ASN A 65 -11.82 -12.45 -12.51
CA ASN A 65 -11.08 -12.25 -11.28
C ASN A 65 -11.84 -12.78 -10.06
N ILE A 66 -13.16 -12.59 -10.01
CA ILE A 66 -14.03 -13.18 -8.99
C ILE A 66 -13.96 -14.70 -9.06
N ALA A 67 -14.14 -15.29 -10.24
CA ALA A 67 -14.10 -16.74 -10.42
C ALA A 67 -12.76 -17.34 -9.97
N ARG A 68 -11.65 -16.67 -10.27
CA ARG A 68 -10.30 -17.16 -9.94
C ARG A 68 -9.89 -16.91 -8.49
N ASN A 69 -10.16 -15.73 -7.94
CA ASN A 69 -9.50 -15.25 -6.73
C ASN A 69 -10.40 -15.33 -5.48
N LEU A 70 -11.71 -15.09 -5.64
CA LEU A 70 -12.64 -15.05 -4.50
C LEU A 70 -12.71 -16.37 -3.72
N PRO A 71 -12.60 -17.57 -4.34
CA PRO A 71 -12.50 -18.82 -3.59
C PRO A 71 -11.36 -18.83 -2.57
N GLY A 72 -10.20 -18.22 -2.88
CA GLY A 72 -9.08 -18.14 -1.95
C GLY A 72 -9.38 -17.26 -0.73
N VAL A 73 -10.21 -16.23 -0.88
CA VAL A 73 -10.70 -15.39 0.22
C VAL A 73 -11.78 -16.11 1.04
N LEU A 74 -12.62 -16.92 0.38
CA LEU A 74 -13.70 -17.67 1.02
C LEU A 74 -13.24 -18.92 1.77
N VAL A 75 -12.06 -19.46 1.45
CA VAL A 75 -11.48 -20.65 2.08
C VAL A 75 -10.25 -20.24 2.89
N GLN A 76 -10.50 -19.73 4.10
CA GLN A 76 -9.46 -19.32 5.05
C GLN A 76 -9.58 -20.16 6.32
N SER A 77 -8.43 -20.62 6.82
CA SER A 77 -8.30 -21.26 8.12
C SER A 77 -8.24 -20.17 9.17
N TYR A 78 -9.38 -19.93 9.82
CA TYR A 78 -9.50 -18.91 10.86
C TYR A 78 -10.24 -19.47 12.08
N PRO A 79 -9.65 -19.43 13.29
CA PRO A 79 -10.28 -20.02 14.49
C PRO A 79 -11.57 -19.35 14.97
N SER A 80 -11.84 -18.12 14.51
CA SER A 80 -13.03 -17.36 14.87
C SER A 80 -13.92 -17.14 13.63
N THR A 81 -14.98 -16.34 13.78
CA THR A 81 -15.92 -16.08 12.70
C THR A 81 -15.36 -15.04 11.74
N TYR A 82 -15.56 -15.26 10.44
CA TYR A 82 -15.33 -14.22 9.45
C TYR A 82 -16.39 -14.31 8.36
N GLU A 83 -16.65 -13.16 7.77
CA GLU A 83 -17.55 -13.01 6.62
C GLU A 83 -16.80 -12.34 5.47
N VAL A 84 -17.31 -12.52 4.26
CA VAL A 84 -16.77 -11.91 3.04
C VAL A 84 -17.89 -11.14 2.38
N ILE A 85 -17.76 -9.82 2.33
CA ILE A 85 -18.71 -8.91 1.70
C ILE A 85 -18.16 -8.52 0.34
N VAL A 86 -18.84 -8.95 -0.71
CA VAL A 86 -18.54 -8.53 -2.08
C VAL A 86 -19.53 -7.47 -2.50
N VAL A 87 -19.02 -6.27 -2.79
CA VAL A 87 -19.81 -5.18 -3.35
C VAL A 87 -19.62 -5.19 -4.87
N ASN A 88 -20.67 -5.59 -5.57
CA ASN A 88 -20.73 -5.59 -7.03
C ASN A 88 -21.21 -4.21 -7.52
N ASP A 89 -20.30 -3.42 -8.09
CA ASP A 89 -20.49 -2.00 -8.40
C ASP A 89 -20.87 -1.79 -9.87
N ASN A 90 -22.16 -1.86 -10.20
CA ASN A 90 -22.68 -1.63 -11.56
C ASN A 90 -21.98 -2.45 -12.65
N SER A 91 -21.63 -3.70 -12.35
CA SER A 91 -21.06 -4.60 -13.35
C SER A 91 -22.07 -4.90 -14.45
N VAL A 92 -21.59 -4.92 -15.70
CA VAL A 92 -22.37 -5.28 -16.89
C VAL A 92 -21.98 -6.64 -17.46
N ASP A 93 -20.93 -7.24 -16.92
CA ASP A 93 -20.44 -8.58 -17.24
C ASP A 93 -21.14 -9.67 -16.42
N ASP A 94 -20.60 -10.89 -16.44
CA ASP A 94 -21.16 -12.05 -15.76
C ASP A 94 -20.85 -12.11 -14.24
N SER A 95 -20.24 -11.06 -13.66
CA SER A 95 -19.85 -10.99 -12.23
C SER A 95 -21.01 -11.38 -11.30
N LYS A 96 -22.21 -10.86 -11.59
CA LYS A 96 -23.42 -11.14 -10.80
C LYS A 96 -23.73 -12.64 -10.76
N TYR A 97 -23.69 -13.33 -11.90
CA TYR A 97 -24.04 -14.74 -11.98
C TYR A 97 -23.03 -15.62 -11.25
N ILE A 98 -21.74 -15.30 -11.39
CA ILE A 98 -20.66 -16.00 -10.69
C ILE A 98 -20.79 -15.85 -9.18
N LEU A 99 -21.08 -14.63 -8.70
CA LEU A 99 -21.30 -14.37 -7.28
C LEU A 99 -22.50 -15.16 -6.74
N GLN A 100 -23.61 -15.20 -7.47
CA GLN A 100 -24.78 -15.99 -7.06
C GLN A 100 -24.47 -17.49 -6.99
N GLU A 101 -23.67 -18.03 -7.92
CA GLU A 101 -23.24 -19.42 -7.86
C GLU A 101 -22.36 -19.70 -6.64
N LEU A 102 -21.37 -18.85 -6.38
CA LEU A 102 -20.54 -18.96 -5.17
C LEU A 102 -21.37 -18.85 -3.89
N LYS A 103 -22.41 -18.00 -3.86
CA LYS A 103 -23.30 -17.84 -2.70
C LYS A 103 -24.07 -19.12 -2.38
N LYS A 104 -24.39 -19.96 -3.37
CA LYS A 104 -25.05 -21.26 -3.12
C LYS A 104 -24.17 -22.20 -2.29
N THR A 105 -22.86 -22.15 -2.51
CA THR A 105 -21.86 -22.96 -1.80
C THR A 105 -21.47 -22.33 -0.46
N PHE A 106 -21.27 -21.01 -0.42
CA PHE A 106 -20.78 -20.26 0.75
C PHE A 106 -21.88 -19.42 1.42
N LYS A 107 -23.06 -20.02 1.66
CA LYS A 107 -24.27 -19.32 2.11
C LYS A 107 -24.06 -18.47 3.37
N ASP A 108 -23.34 -18.99 4.35
CA ASP A 108 -23.16 -18.34 5.66
C ASP A 108 -21.93 -17.43 5.73
N ARG A 109 -21.14 -17.37 4.65
CA ARG A 109 -19.86 -16.66 4.62
C ARG A 109 -19.81 -15.53 3.59
N LEU A 110 -20.41 -15.73 2.42
CA LEU A 110 -20.41 -14.73 1.36
C LEU A 110 -21.63 -13.84 1.46
N HIS A 111 -21.48 -12.53 1.60
CA HIS A 111 -22.54 -11.54 1.52
C HIS A 111 -22.35 -10.71 0.26
N ILE A 112 -23.38 -10.61 -0.56
CA ILE A 112 -23.31 -9.88 -1.84
C ILE A 112 -24.14 -8.61 -1.70
N VAL A 113 -23.52 -7.48 -2.02
CA VAL A 113 -24.18 -6.18 -2.08
C VAL A 113 -24.17 -5.73 -3.53
N GLU A 114 -25.34 -5.73 -4.15
CA GLU A 114 -25.52 -5.28 -5.53
C GLU A 114 -25.77 -3.78 -5.56
N LEU A 115 -24.89 -3.03 -6.21
CA LEU A 115 -25.13 -1.63 -6.55
C LEU A 115 -25.55 -1.55 -8.01
N THR A 116 -26.73 -0.98 -8.25
CA THR A 116 -27.34 -0.83 -9.58
C THR A 116 -27.43 0.63 -10.02
N GLN A 117 -26.91 1.55 -9.23
CA GLN A 117 -26.88 2.97 -9.53
C GLN A 117 -25.48 3.54 -9.28
N GLU A 118 -24.99 4.35 -10.22
CA GLU A 118 -23.73 5.05 -10.03
C GLU A 118 -23.87 6.16 -8.99
N ALA A 119 -22.91 6.23 -8.06
CA ALA A 119 -22.82 7.33 -7.14
C ALA A 119 -22.36 8.60 -7.86
N LYS A 120 -23.29 9.52 -8.07
CA LYS A 120 -22.98 10.84 -8.60
C LYS A 120 -21.94 11.53 -7.71
N LEU A 121 -20.92 12.11 -8.34
CA LEU A 121 -19.86 12.90 -7.70
C LEU A 121 -18.89 12.11 -6.79
N ILE A 122 -18.94 10.78 -6.78
CA ILE A 122 -17.98 9.94 -6.06
C ILE A 122 -17.21 9.11 -7.08
N ASN A 123 -15.94 9.43 -7.26
CA ASN A 123 -15.11 8.77 -8.27
C ASN A 123 -14.43 7.51 -7.72
N GLY A 124 -14.40 6.45 -8.54
CA GLY A 124 -13.68 5.20 -8.27
C GLY A 124 -14.30 4.37 -7.15
N LYS A 125 -13.48 3.52 -6.50
CA LYS A 125 -13.96 2.50 -5.54
C LYS A 125 -14.45 3.04 -4.20
N LYS A 126 -14.46 4.36 -3.97
CA LYS A 126 -14.80 4.96 -2.66
C LYS A 126 -16.24 4.70 -2.25
N TYR A 127 -17.19 4.82 -3.18
CA TYR A 127 -18.60 4.56 -2.90
C TYR A 127 -18.86 3.09 -2.58
N PRO A 128 -18.53 2.11 -3.46
CA PRO A 128 -18.76 0.71 -3.15
C PRO A 128 -18.02 0.27 -1.89
N LEU A 129 -16.79 0.74 -1.67
CA LEU A 129 -16.05 0.44 -0.44
C LEU A 129 -16.74 1.00 0.81
N SER A 130 -17.29 2.21 0.76
CA SER A 130 -18.05 2.78 1.88
C SER A 130 -19.31 1.97 2.20
N ILE A 131 -19.99 1.46 1.18
CA ILE A 131 -21.15 0.59 1.37
C ILE A 131 -20.71 -0.73 1.99
N GLY A 132 -19.68 -1.39 1.47
CA GLY A 132 -19.16 -2.64 2.03
C GLY A 132 -18.74 -2.50 3.49
N ILE A 133 -18.08 -1.39 3.85
CA ILE A 133 -17.71 -1.08 5.24
C ILE A 133 -18.95 -0.87 6.12
N LYS A 134 -20.00 -0.24 5.59
CA LYS A 134 -21.24 -0.01 6.33
C LYS A 134 -21.96 -1.34 6.61
N GLU A 135 -22.03 -2.22 5.61
CA GLU A 135 -22.68 -3.54 5.69
C GLU A 135 -21.90 -4.56 6.53
N ALA A 136 -20.63 -4.30 6.84
CA ALA A 136 -19.82 -5.18 7.70
C ALA A 136 -20.43 -5.41 9.09
N ASN A 137 -20.62 -6.67 9.48
CA ASN A 137 -21.12 -7.07 10.79
C ASN A 137 -20.04 -7.00 11.88
N HIS A 138 -18.76 -7.02 11.51
CA HIS A 138 -17.65 -7.06 12.45
C HIS A 138 -16.85 -5.75 12.48
N GLU A 139 -16.19 -5.54 13.62
CA GLU A 139 -15.39 -4.34 13.85
C GLU A 139 -14.05 -4.39 13.11
N VAL A 140 -13.42 -5.56 12.97
CA VAL A 140 -12.16 -5.68 12.23
C VAL A 140 -12.47 -5.85 10.75
N LEU A 141 -12.05 -4.89 9.93
CA LEU A 141 -12.24 -4.93 8.49
C LEU A 141 -10.95 -5.30 7.80
N LEU A 142 -10.99 -6.22 6.84
CA LEU A 142 -9.86 -6.58 6.00
C LEU A 142 -10.22 -6.30 4.54
N LEU A 143 -9.42 -5.48 3.87
CA LEU A 143 -9.65 -5.04 2.51
C LEU A 143 -8.73 -5.77 1.55
N THR A 144 -9.32 -6.21 0.43
CA THR A 144 -8.61 -6.71 -0.73
C THR A 144 -9.38 -6.33 -2.00
N ASP A 145 -8.68 -6.20 -3.13
CA ASP A 145 -9.30 -5.96 -4.42
C ASP A 145 -9.73 -7.30 -5.07
N ALA A 146 -10.69 -7.28 -6.00
CA ALA A 146 -11.17 -8.48 -6.69
C ALA A 146 -10.07 -9.18 -7.52
N ASP A 147 -9.06 -8.43 -7.98
CA ASP A 147 -7.92 -8.95 -8.74
C ASP A 147 -6.79 -9.56 -7.86
N CYS A 148 -7.05 -9.71 -6.55
CA CYS A 148 -6.10 -10.21 -5.57
C CYS A 148 -6.54 -11.53 -4.94
N VAL A 149 -5.59 -12.43 -4.72
CA VAL A 149 -5.79 -13.68 -3.97
C VAL A 149 -4.85 -13.72 -2.74
N PRO A 150 -5.31 -14.20 -1.57
CA PRO A 150 -4.42 -14.48 -0.45
C PRO A 150 -3.34 -15.48 -0.82
N ALA A 151 -2.10 -15.27 -0.38
CA ALA A 151 -0.98 -16.18 -0.64
C ALA A 151 -1.06 -17.48 0.18
N SER A 152 -1.91 -17.51 1.21
CA SER A 152 -2.09 -18.62 2.14
C SER A 152 -3.53 -18.68 2.64
N GLU A 153 -3.94 -19.84 3.13
CA GLU A 153 -5.21 -20.03 3.85
C GLU A 153 -5.22 -19.36 5.23
N HIS A 154 -4.06 -18.94 5.74
CA HIS A 154 -3.91 -18.28 7.05
C HIS A 154 -3.94 -16.74 6.97
N TRP A 155 -4.28 -16.15 5.83
CA TRP A 155 -4.16 -14.69 5.64
C TRP A 155 -5.05 -13.89 6.61
N VAL A 156 -6.31 -14.30 6.79
CA VAL A 156 -7.22 -13.64 7.76
C VAL A 156 -6.66 -13.76 9.18
N GLU A 157 -6.22 -14.95 9.56
CA GLU A 157 -5.60 -15.21 10.88
C GLU A 157 -4.40 -14.30 11.12
N LYS A 158 -3.45 -14.27 10.18
CA LYS A 158 -2.21 -13.49 10.30
C LYS A 158 -2.49 -11.99 10.36
N MET A 159 -3.35 -11.48 9.48
CA MET A 159 -3.73 -10.06 9.49
C MET A 159 -4.40 -9.66 10.80
N GLN A 160 -5.26 -10.53 11.34
CA GLN A 160 -5.94 -10.28 12.60
C GLN A 160 -5.00 -10.41 13.81
N GLU A 161 -4.02 -11.32 13.78
CA GLU A 161 -2.96 -11.47 14.79
C GLU A 161 -2.12 -10.20 14.97
N ALA A 162 -2.10 -9.26 14.03
CA ALA A 162 -1.40 -7.98 14.20
C ALA A 162 -2.11 -7.02 15.17
N TYR A 163 -3.40 -7.21 15.47
CA TYR A 163 -4.18 -6.32 16.33
C TYR A 163 -3.95 -6.54 17.82
N ASP A 164 -3.47 -5.52 18.54
CA ASP A 164 -3.58 -5.45 20.00
C ASP A 164 -4.61 -4.40 20.43
N ASP A 165 -4.73 -4.14 21.74
CA ASP A 165 -5.72 -3.22 22.30
C ASP A 165 -5.61 -1.79 21.74
N LYS A 166 -4.41 -1.34 21.34
CA LYS A 166 -4.15 0.01 20.80
C LYS A 166 -4.15 0.07 19.28
N ILE A 167 -3.91 -1.06 18.62
CA ILE A 167 -3.89 -1.11 17.16
C ILE A 167 -5.30 -0.98 16.61
N GLU A 168 -5.44 -0.09 15.63
CA GLU A 168 -6.68 0.12 14.88
C GLU A 168 -6.47 -0.02 13.37
N ILE A 169 -5.23 -0.06 12.89
CA ILE A 169 -4.86 -0.15 11.48
C ILE A 169 -3.69 -1.13 11.34
N VAL A 170 -3.77 -2.06 10.39
CA VAL A 170 -2.70 -3.01 10.05
C VAL A 170 -2.37 -2.87 8.58
N LEU A 171 -1.09 -2.62 8.28
CA LEU A 171 -0.57 -2.58 6.92
C LEU A 171 0.06 -3.92 6.55
N GLY A 172 -0.44 -4.55 5.48
CA GLY A 172 0.16 -5.73 4.87
C GLY A 172 0.89 -5.39 3.57
N TYR A 173 1.52 -6.40 2.96
CA TYR A 173 2.14 -6.29 1.64
C TYR A 173 1.23 -6.87 0.56
N GLY A 174 0.90 -6.07 -0.46
CA GLY A 174 0.19 -6.53 -1.66
C GLY A 174 1.17 -6.74 -2.81
N ALA A 175 1.58 -7.99 -3.03
CA ALA A 175 2.55 -8.35 -4.05
C ALA A 175 1.91 -8.57 -5.42
N TYR A 176 2.76 -8.85 -6.42
CA TYR A 176 2.33 -9.27 -7.75
C TYR A 176 2.89 -10.65 -8.06
N HIS A 177 2.12 -11.46 -8.78
CA HIS A 177 2.61 -12.73 -9.33
C HIS A 177 3.85 -12.50 -10.20
N LYS A 178 4.81 -13.41 -10.08
CA LYS A 178 5.98 -13.45 -10.97
C LYS A 178 5.51 -13.94 -12.33
N ALA A 179 5.76 -13.13 -13.35
CA ALA A 179 5.48 -13.45 -14.75
C ALA A 179 6.71 -13.12 -15.62
N PRO A 180 6.81 -13.71 -16.83
CA PRO A 180 7.86 -13.35 -17.78
C PRO A 180 7.80 -11.87 -18.19
N GLY A 181 8.92 -11.36 -18.72
CA GLY A 181 9.01 -10.03 -19.33
C GLY A 181 9.52 -8.92 -18.42
N LEU A 182 10.05 -7.86 -19.03
CA LEU A 182 10.62 -6.71 -18.34
C LEU A 182 9.57 -5.91 -17.56
N LEU A 183 8.35 -5.79 -18.12
CA LEU A 183 7.26 -5.05 -17.49
C LEU A 183 6.90 -5.64 -16.12
N ASN A 184 6.78 -6.97 -15.99
CA ASN A 184 6.49 -7.60 -14.69
C ASN A 184 7.62 -7.37 -13.68
N LYS A 185 8.89 -7.46 -14.12
CA LYS A 185 10.04 -7.18 -13.24
C LYS A 185 9.98 -5.74 -12.71
N LEU A 186 9.66 -4.77 -13.57
CA LEU A 186 9.53 -3.37 -13.18
C LEU A 186 8.33 -3.12 -12.25
N ILE A 187 7.16 -3.71 -12.55
CA ILE A 187 5.98 -3.65 -11.69
C ILE A 187 6.30 -4.18 -10.29
N ARG A 188 6.94 -5.35 -10.20
CA ARG A 188 7.30 -5.98 -8.94
C ARG A 188 8.34 -5.16 -8.17
N PHE A 189 9.36 -4.65 -8.86
CA PHE A 189 10.38 -3.79 -8.25
C PHE A 189 9.75 -2.52 -7.67
N GLU A 190 8.94 -1.80 -8.44
CA GLU A 190 8.29 -0.59 -7.97
C GLU A 190 7.31 -0.88 -6.84
N THR A 191 6.55 -1.97 -6.92
CA THR A 191 5.59 -2.35 -5.86
C THR A 191 6.32 -2.68 -4.56
N PHE A 192 7.43 -3.42 -4.66
CA PHE A 192 8.31 -3.68 -3.52
C PHE A 192 8.92 -2.38 -2.98
N HIS A 193 9.37 -1.48 -3.86
CA HIS A 193 9.98 -0.23 -3.44
C HIS A 193 9.00 0.69 -2.70
N SER A 194 7.78 0.83 -3.21
CA SER A 194 6.69 1.54 -2.55
C SER A 194 6.35 0.89 -1.20
N ALA A 195 6.34 -0.45 -1.13
CA ALA A 195 6.15 -1.17 0.14
C ALA A 195 7.27 -0.94 1.14
N LEU A 196 8.53 -0.97 0.69
CA LEU A 196 9.68 -0.66 1.52
C LEU A 196 9.53 0.73 2.14
N GLN A 197 9.06 1.72 1.38
CA GLN A 197 8.80 3.08 1.88
C GLN A 197 7.65 3.14 2.90
N TYR A 198 6.43 2.71 2.55
CA TYR A 198 5.29 2.89 3.46
C TYR A 198 5.39 2.03 4.73
N LEU A 199 5.94 0.81 4.62
CA LEU A 199 6.15 -0.06 5.79
C LEU A 199 7.26 0.47 6.69
N SER A 200 8.39 0.92 6.12
CA SER A 200 9.49 1.48 6.94
C SER A 200 9.09 2.78 7.63
N TYR A 201 8.32 3.64 6.97
CA TYR A 201 7.85 4.88 7.57
C TYR A 201 6.84 4.61 8.68
N ALA A 202 5.94 3.63 8.50
CA ALA A 202 5.05 3.17 9.57
C ALA A 202 5.83 2.60 10.76
N LEU A 203 6.85 1.77 10.53
CA LEU A 203 7.75 1.26 11.58
C LEU A 203 8.56 2.37 12.27
N ALA A 204 8.84 3.47 11.58
CA ALA A 204 9.46 4.66 12.14
C ALA A 204 8.48 5.62 12.84
N GLY A 205 7.18 5.28 12.90
CA GLY A 205 6.14 6.09 13.54
C GLY A 205 5.60 7.25 12.68
N ILE A 206 5.83 7.22 11.36
CA ILE A 206 5.41 8.25 10.40
C ILE A 206 4.57 7.60 9.29
N PRO A 207 3.47 6.91 9.60
CA PRO A 207 2.66 6.24 8.57
C PRO A 207 2.03 7.25 7.62
N TYR A 208 2.09 6.97 6.31
CA TYR A 208 1.55 7.88 5.30
C TYR A 208 0.64 7.21 4.28
N MET A 209 0.70 5.89 4.13
CA MET A 209 0.05 5.15 3.06
C MET A 209 -0.16 3.68 3.47
N GLY A 210 -1.25 3.10 2.96
CA GLY A 210 -1.46 1.65 2.84
C GLY A 210 -1.94 1.34 1.42
N VAL A 211 -2.07 0.06 1.10
CA VAL A 211 -2.55 -0.40 -0.21
C VAL A 211 -3.77 -1.28 0.03
N GLY A 212 -4.92 -0.96 -0.54
CA GLY A 212 -6.20 -1.66 -0.29
C GLY A 212 -6.24 -3.10 -0.77
N ARG A 213 -5.21 -3.54 -1.50
CA ARG A 213 -4.96 -4.95 -1.82
C ARG A 213 -4.61 -5.78 -0.59
N ASN A 214 -4.07 -5.16 0.47
CA ASN A 214 -3.73 -5.84 1.72
C ASN A 214 -3.70 -4.83 2.88
N LEU A 215 -4.87 -4.40 3.32
CA LEU A 215 -5.03 -3.38 4.34
C LEU A 215 -6.13 -3.81 5.31
N SER A 216 -5.91 -3.60 6.60
CA SER A 216 -6.95 -3.81 7.60
C SER A 216 -7.08 -2.60 8.49
N TYR A 217 -8.31 -2.28 8.89
CA TYR A 217 -8.56 -1.30 9.94
C TYR A 217 -9.87 -1.59 10.67
N LYS A 218 -9.99 -1.06 11.88
CA LYS A 218 -11.23 -1.10 12.65
C LYS A 218 -12.30 -0.21 12.02
N LYS A 219 -13.54 -0.71 11.93
CA LYS A 219 -14.72 -0.01 11.37
C LYS A 219 -14.92 1.35 12.03
N VAL A 220 -14.71 1.47 13.34
CA VAL A 220 -14.79 2.72 14.10
C VAL A 220 -13.84 3.80 13.57
N VAL A 221 -12.66 3.43 13.04
CA VAL A 221 -11.70 4.39 12.48
C VAL A 221 -12.28 5.05 11.24
N PHE A 222 -12.93 4.26 10.38
CA PHE A 222 -13.60 4.78 9.18
C PHE A 222 -14.66 5.82 9.53
N PHE A 223 -15.54 5.51 10.47
CA PHE A 223 -16.59 6.45 10.89
C PHE A 223 -16.05 7.66 11.66
N ARG A 224 -15.06 7.47 12.54
CA ARG A 224 -14.37 8.55 13.28
C ARG A 224 -13.80 9.61 12.33
N HIS A 225 -13.30 9.20 11.17
CA HIS A 225 -12.74 10.09 10.16
C HIS A 225 -13.74 10.54 9.07
N LYS A 226 -15.04 10.26 9.25
CA LYS A 226 -16.14 10.57 8.31
C LYS A 226 -15.97 9.90 6.93
N GLY A 227 -15.44 8.68 6.92
CA GLY A 227 -15.15 7.90 5.72
C GLY A 227 -14.32 8.66 4.68
N PHE A 228 -14.71 8.56 3.41
CA PHE A 228 -14.01 9.20 2.28
C PHE A 228 -14.55 10.58 1.91
N SER A 229 -15.46 11.17 2.71
CA SER A 229 -16.14 12.44 2.39
C SER A 229 -15.20 13.56 1.93
N SER A 230 -14.03 13.71 2.57
CA SER A 230 -13.03 14.74 2.22
C SER A 230 -12.30 14.50 0.89
N ILE A 231 -12.41 13.32 0.29
CA ILE A 231 -11.67 12.89 -0.90
C ILE A 231 -12.56 12.29 -2.00
N ASN A 232 -13.89 12.33 -1.88
CA ASN A 232 -14.82 11.72 -2.86
C ASN A 232 -14.64 12.25 -4.29
N HIS A 233 -14.30 13.53 -4.43
CA HIS A 233 -14.07 14.17 -5.73
C HIS A 233 -12.77 13.70 -6.42
N LEU A 234 -11.85 13.05 -5.68
CA LEU A 234 -10.58 12.59 -6.21
C LEU A 234 -10.72 11.19 -6.87
N PRO A 235 -10.04 10.93 -7.99
CA PRO A 235 -10.09 9.63 -8.67
C PRO A 235 -9.36 8.50 -7.94
N GLY A 236 -8.36 8.83 -7.11
CA GLY A 236 -7.65 7.92 -6.19
C GLY A 236 -7.78 8.43 -4.75
N GLY A 237 -7.00 7.90 -3.80
CA GLY A 237 -7.02 8.41 -2.42
C GLY A 237 -7.65 7.48 -1.38
N ASP A 238 -8.43 6.50 -1.83
CA ASP A 238 -9.24 5.61 -0.99
C ASP A 238 -8.41 4.92 0.10
N ASP A 239 -7.26 4.34 -0.26
CA ASP A 239 -6.39 3.66 0.70
C ASP A 239 -5.30 4.60 1.25
N ASP A 240 -4.57 5.28 0.37
CA ASP A 240 -3.40 6.09 0.71
C ASP A 240 -3.76 7.36 1.50
N LEU A 241 -4.70 8.19 1.02
CA LEU A 241 -5.09 9.41 1.74
C LEU A 241 -5.89 9.12 3.02
N PHE A 242 -6.67 8.03 3.05
CA PHE A 242 -7.32 7.62 4.27
C PHE A 242 -6.31 7.26 5.35
N ILE A 243 -5.30 6.45 5.03
CA ILE A 243 -4.22 6.09 5.97
C ILE A 243 -3.39 7.33 6.34
N ASN A 244 -3.08 8.20 5.38
CA ASN A 244 -2.41 9.48 5.63
C ASN A 244 -3.14 10.32 6.69
N LYS A 245 -4.48 10.28 6.70
CA LYS A 245 -5.35 11.02 7.60
C LYS A 245 -5.52 10.32 8.96
N ALA A 246 -5.80 9.01 8.95
CA ALA A 246 -6.26 8.26 10.11
C ALA A 246 -5.14 7.61 10.93
N ALA A 247 -4.03 7.24 10.29
CA ALA A 247 -2.96 6.53 10.96
C ALA A 247 -2.05 7.46 11.78
N THR A 248 -1.62 6.94 12.92
CA THR A 248 -0.70 7.56 13.86
C THR A 248 0.34 6.53 14.30
N LYS A 249 1.42 6.97 14.93
CA LYS A 249 2.43 6.07 15.49
C LYS A 249 1.91 5.09 16.55
N ASN A 250 0.76 5.39 17.16
CA ASN A 250 0.22 4.65 18.31
C ASN A 250 -0.85 3.62 17.93
N ASN A 251 -1.50 3.78 16.77
CA ASN A 251 -2.63 2.94 16.35
C ASN A 251 -2.33 2.10 15.10
N ILE A 252 -1.10 2.11 14.60
CA ILE A 252 -0.69 1.36 13.42
C ILE A 252 0.21 0.19 13.76
N ALA A 253 -0.03 -0.94 13.10
CA ALA A 253 0.87 -2.07 13.03
C ALA A 253 1.26 -2.36 11.58
N VAL A 254 2.45 -2.93 11.43
CA VAL A 254 2.97 -3.45 10.17
C VAL A 254 3.09 -4.95 10.29
N LEU A 255 2.58 -5.69 9.31
CA LEU A 255 2.71 -7.13 9.24
C LEU A 255 3.45 -7.54 7.97
N ILE A 256 4.70 -7.97 8.15
CA ILE A 256 5.54 -8.52 7.09
C ILE A 256 5.62 -10.03 7.31
N ASP A 257 4.69 -10.74 6.70
CA ASP A 257 4.61 -12.19 6.72
C ASP A 257 4.19 -12.70 5.33
N LYS A 258 4.82 -13.78 4.86
CA LYS A 258 4.51 -14.40 3.57
C LYS A 258 3.08 -14.92 3.53
N ASP A 259 2.57 -15.42 4.66
CA ASP A 259 1.24 -16.02 4.78
C ASP A 259 0.16 -14.93 4.96
N ALA A 260 0.58 -13.71 5.30
CA ALA A 260 -0.28 -12.52 5.35
C ALA A 260 -0.28 -11.70 4.05
N THR A 261 0.40 -12.14 2.99
CA THR A 261 0.52 -11.39 1.73
C THR A 261 -0.65 -11.70 0.80
N THR A 262 -1.08 -10.71 0.01
CA THR A 262 -1.98 -10.93 -1.15
C THR A 262 -1.21 -10.81 -2.47
N LEU A 263 -1.67 -11.51 -3.49
CA LEU A 263 -1.06 -11.58 -4.81
C LEU A 263 -2.04 -11.07 -5.85
N SER A 264 -1.64 -10.03 -6.59
CA SER A 264 -2.41 -9.49 -7.72
C SER A 264 -1.81 -9.91 -9.05
N MET A 265 -2.63 -9.91 -10.10
CA MET A 265 -2.15 -10.12 -11.46
C MET A 265 -1.53 -8.84 -12.04
N PRO A 266 -0.31 -8.90 -12.58
CA PRO A 266 0.36 -7.73 -13.14
C PRO A 266 -0.34 -7.27 -14.42
N LYS A 267 -0.31 -5.96 -14.70
CA LYS A 267 -0.73 -5.43 -16.00
C LYS A 267 0.19 -5.99 -17.09
N ARG A 268 -0.40 -6.38 -18.23
CA ARG A 268 0.31 -6.98 -19.37
C ARG A 268 0.81 -5.96 -20.38
N LYS A 269 0.22 -4.76 -20.40
CA LYS A 269 0.56 -3.68 -21.33
C LYS A 269 1.15 -2.48 -20.59
N TRP A 270 2.16 -1.83 -21.20
CA TRP A 270 2.80 -0.64 -20.66
C TRP A 270 1.82 0.51 -20.45
N ASN A 271 0.92 0.74 -21.41
CA ASN A 271 -0.05 1.83 -21.33
C ASN A 271 -0.99 1.70 -20.13
N ASP A 272 -1.41 0.48 -19.81
CA ASP A 272 -2.30 0.23 -18.67
C ASP A 272 -1.56 0.45 -17.35
N TRP A 273 -0.29 0.01 -17.28
CA TRP A 273 0.57 0.26 -16.13
C TRP A 273 0.86 1.76 -15.94
N LEU A 274 1.13 2.50 -17.01
CA LEU A 274 1.35 3.95 -16.95
C LEU A 274 0.10 4.69 -16.48
N LYS A 275 -1.09 4.34 -16.98
CA LYS A 275 -2.36 4.90 -16.49
C LYS A 275 -2.55 4.65 -14.99
N GLN A 276 -2.26 3.42 -14.53
CA GLN A 276 -2.33 3.06 -13.11
C GLN A 276 -1.36 3.92 -12.27
N LYS A 277 -0.12 4.11 -12.75
CA LYS A 277 0.91 4.90 -12.07
C LYS A 277 0.57 6.38 -12.00
N THR A 278 0.12 6.96 -13.10
CA THR A 278 -0.31 8.36 -13.14
C THR A 278 -1.42 8.62 -12.14
N ARG A 279 -2.41 7.71 -12.03
CA ARG A 279 -3.47 7.80 -11.01
C ARG A 279 -2.91 7.82 -9.59
N HIS A 280 -1.95 6.95 -9.29
CA HIS A 280 -1.32 6.90 -7.96
C HIS A 280 -0.51 8.17 -7.66
N TYR A 281 0.40 8.58 -8.55
CA TYR A 281 1.21 9.79 -8.37
C TYR A 281 0.37 11.07 -8.23
N SER A 282 -0.77 11.12 -8.92
CA SER A 282 -1.69 12.26 -8.84
C SER A 282 -2.22 12.47 -7.41
N THR A 283 -2.22 11.45 -6.57
CA THR A 283 -2.72 11.47 -5.20
C THR A 283 -1.69 12.02 -4.21
N ALA A 284 -0.39 11.86 -4.49
CA ALA A 284 0.69 12.29 -3.61
C ALA A 284 0.68 13.81 -3.31
N ARG A 285 0.09 14.62 -4.19
CA ARG A 285 -0.09 16.07 -3.99
C ARG A 285 -0.97 16.42 -2.78
N TYR A 286 -1.74 15.47 -2.26
CA TYR A 286 -2.65 15.67 -1.12
C TYR A 286 -2.08 15.14 0.20
N TYR A 287 -0.87 14.58 0.22
CA TYR A 287 -0.23 14.14 1.46
C TYR A 287 0.12 15.31 2.39
N LYS A 288 0.22 15.00 3.69
CA LYS A 288 0.77 15.91 4.71
C LYS A 288 2.15 16.45 4.30
N PRO A 289 2.50 17.70 4.66
CA PRO A 289 3.77 18.34 4.26
C PRO A 289 5.02 17.53 4.60
N VAL A 290 5.07 16.90 5.78
CA VAL A 290 6.20 16.06 6.20
C VAL A 290 6.40 14.87 5.24
N HIS A 291 5.32 14.21 4.82
CA HIS A 291 5.38 13.08 3.90
C HIS A 291 5.84 13.52 2.51
N LYS A 292 5.37 14.68 2.03
CA LYS A 292 5.85 15.28 0.77
C LYS A 292 7.34 15.60 0.82
N LEU A 293 7.81 16.17 1.93
CA LEU A 293 9.23 16.50 2.12
C LEU A 293 10.08 15.23 2.11
N LEU A 294 9.71 14.20 2.88
CA LEU A 294 10.47 12.95 2.94
C LEU A 294 10.49 12.22 1.58
N LEU A 295 9.32 12.03 0.96
CA LEU A 295 9.23 11.36 -0.34
C LEU A 295 9.93 12.15 -1.46
N GLY A 296 9.82 13.48 -1.43
CA GLY A 296 10.49 14.39 -2.35
C GLY A 296 12.01 14.37 -2.18
N LEU A 297 12.49 14.45 -0.94
CA LEU A 297 13.92 14.38 -0.61
C LEU A 297 14.52 13.05 -1.06
N TYR A 298 13.85 11.94 -0.80
CA TYR A 298 14.29 10.62 -1.25
C TYR A 298 14.34 10.54 -2.78
N SER A 299 13.24 10.89 -3.46
CA SER A 299 13.15 10.86 -4.93
C SER A 299 14.19 11.77 -5.60
N ALA A 300 14.38 12.99 -5.08
CA ALA A 300 15.39 13.92 -5.57
C ALA A 300 16.81 13.38 -5.35
N SER A 301 17.08 12.78 -4.18
CA SER A 301 18.38 12.16 -3.90
C SER A 301 18.71 11.01 -4.86
N GLN A 302 17.73 10.19 -5.23
CA GLN A 302 17.91 9.11 -6.20
C GLN A 302 18.18 9.66 -7.61
N PHE A 303 17.41 10.66 -8.03
CA PHE A 303 17.54 11.29 -9.34
C PHE A 303 18.89 12.00 -9.52
N LEU A 304 19.36 12.70 -8.47
CA LEU A 304 20.59 13.48 -8.52
C LEU A 304 21.86 12.65 -8.33
N PHE A 305 21.77 11.43 -7.78
CA PHE A 305 22.94 10.63 -7.41
C PHE A 305 23.87 10.34 -8.59
N TYR A 306 23.36 9.73 -9.67
CA TYR A 306 24.20 9.34 -10.80
C TYR A 306 24.77 10.53 -11.58
N PRO A 307 24.01 11.59 -11.91
CA PRO A 307 24.58 12.78 -12.54
C PRO A 307 25.67 13.43 -11.69
N LEU A 308 25.44 13.58 -10.38
CA LEU A 308 26.43 14.17 -9.47
C LEU A 308 27.67 13.29 -9.32
N PHE A 309 27.50 11.97 -9.26
CA PHE A 309 28.62 11.02 -9.24
C PHE A 309 29.50 11.16 -10.50
N ILE A 310 28.90 11.19 -11.69
CA ILE A 310 29.64 11.31 -12.96
C ILE A 310 30.43 12.63 -12.99
N ILE A 311 29.79 13.75 -12.62
CA ILE A 311 30.43 15.07 -12.58
C ILE A 311 31.58 15.07 -11.56
N ALA A 312 31.35 14.55 -10.36
CA ALA A 312 32.35 14.48 -9.30
C ALA A 312 33.53 13.56 -9.66
N ALA A 313 33.28 12.44 -10.35
CA ALA A 313 34.32 11.51 -10.78
C ALA A 313 35.22 12.10 -11.87
N LEU A 314 34.63 12.83 -12.84
CA LEU A 314 35.37 13.41 -13.95
C LEU A 314 36.12 14.69 -13.58
N LEU A 315 35.54 15.53 -12.72
CA LEU A 315 36.01 16.91 -12.54
C LEU A 315 36.66 17.20 -11.18
N PHE A 316 36.50 16.33 -10.19
CA PHE A 316 37.09 16.51 -8.86
C PHE A 316 38.17 15.46 -8.58
N SER A 317 37.76 14.24 -8.24
CA SER A 317 38.68 13.13 -7.98
C SER A 317 37.92 11.83 -8.06
N TRP A 318 38.16 11.05 -9.12
CA TRP A 318 37.53 9.74 -9.30
C TRP A 318 37.77 8.81 -8.10
N LYS A 319 38.93 8.88 -7.45
CA LYS A 319 39.25 8.06 -6.26
C LYS A 319 38.34 8.41 -5.09
N LEU A 320 38.15 9.70 -4.80
CA LEU A 320 37.28 10.15 -3.71
C LEU A 320 35.80 9.89 -4.05
N SER A 321 35.40 10.13 -5.29
CA SER A 321 34.03 9.86 -5.74
C SER A 321 33.67 8.38 -5.64
N LEU A 322 34.61 7.46 -5.90
CA LEU A 322 34.39 6.03 -5.71
C LEU A 322 34.25 5.61 -4.23
N VAL A 323 34.83 6.36 -3.28
CA VAL A 323 34.64 6.07 -1.84
C VAL A 323 33.21 6.38 -1.40
N PHE A 324 32.57 7.38 -2.02
CA PHE A 324 31.20 7.79 -1.73
C PHE A 324 30.12 7.10 -2.58
N PHE A 325 30.53 6.33 -3.61
CA PHE A 325 29.64 5.55 -4.45
C PHE A 325 29.32 4.20 -3.81
#